data_AF-A0A6I5CA55-F1
#
_entry.id   AF-A0A6I5CA55-F1
#
_cell.length_a   1.000
_cell.length_b   1.000
_cell.length_c   1.000
_cell.angle_alpha   90.00
_cell.angle_beta   90.00
_cell.angle_gamma   90.00
#
_symmetry.space_group_name_H-M   'P 1'
#
loop_
_entity.id
_entity.type
_entity.pdbx_description
1 polymer ?
#
loop_
_entity_poly.entity_id
_entity_poly.type
_entity_poly.pdbx_seq_one_letter_code
_entity_poly.pdbx_strand_id
1 'polypeptide(L)'
;LPHRTLPRPRSQFRAELTANPGQGMGTLDGAWTLPLVAFLRRRGGLSYDGLGGGELAQNPSIALIRENPYDPAALPELAERLLTAGRTGAHVEHLLGPRTARLWSRARARDRLAAELARHAPAAFPLGSFFFHNRTRRSIALAPFALGGDRLLIHTPYLDHALVDHLSSVPHPFQLDGTLHDRALLCAFPEHAALGFASAVPQRHGP
;
A
#
# COMPACT_ATOMS: atom_id res chain seq x y z
N LEU A 1 -10.76 -12.31 19.23
CA LEU A 1 -9.52 -13.11 19.25
C LEU A 1 -8.50 -12.44 20.17
N PRO A 2 -7.65 -13.17 20.90
CA PRO A 2 -6.63 -12.53 21.74
C PRO A 2 -5.59 -11.84 20.86
N HIS A 3 -5.41 -10.53 21.05
CA HIS A 3 -4.39 -9.75 20.35
C HIS A 3 -3.11 -9.67 21.18
N ARG A 4 -1.95 -9.83 20.53
CA ARG A 4 -0.64 -9.61 21.15
C ARG A 4 0.06 -8.43 20.51
N THR A 5 0.33 -7.41 21.31
CA THR A 5 1.13 -6.26 20.89
C THR A 5 2.61 -6.55 21.07
N LEU A 6 3.42 -6.19 20.07
CA LEU A 6 4.87 -6.24 20.15
C LEU A 6 5.41 -4.84 20.50
N PRO A 7 6.49 -4.74 21.30
CA PRO A 7 7.10 -3.45 21.60
C PRO A 7 7.69 -2.82 20.33
N ARG A 8 7.64 -1.49 20.26
CA ARG A 8 8.33 -0.73 19.21
C ARG A 8 9.84 -0.90 19.31
N PRO A 9 10.60 -0.69 18.22
CA PRO A 9 12.06 -0.62 18.30
C PRO A 9 12.51 0.42 19.34
N ARG A 10 13.61 0.14 20.05
CA ARG A 10 14.17 1.08 21.04
C ARG A 10 14.58 2.43 20.43
N SER A 11 14.95 2.42 19.15
CA SER A 11 15.27 3.61 18.37
C SER A 11 14.65 3.47 16.99
N GLN A 12 13.67 4.32 16.67
CA GLN A 12 13.05 4.35 15.34
C GLN A 12 14.10 4.65 14.27
N PHE A 13 14.94 5.66 14.49
CA PHE A 13 15.99 6.04 13.54
C PHE A 13 16.92 4.88 13.18
N ARG A 14 17.46 4.16 14.18
CA ARG A 14 18.34 3.00 13.91
C ARG A 14 17.60 1.86 13.21
N ALA A 15 16.33 1.68 13.52
CA ALA A 15 15.50 0.67 12.88
C ALA A 15 15.22 1.02 11.41
N GLU A 16 14.98 2.29 11.07
CA GLU A 16 14.82 2.73 9.68
C GLU A 16 16.12 2.66 8.90
N LEU A 17 17.27 2.99 9.51
CA LEU A 17 18.58 2.78 8.88
C LEU A 17 18.83 1.31 8.52
N THR A 18 18.20 0.37 9.23
CA THR A 18 18.26 -1.06 8.93
C THR A 18 17.23 -1.46 7.88
N ALA A 19 15.98 -1.02 8.03
CA ALA A 19 14.87 -1.42 7.18
C ALA A 19 14.96 -0.84 5.77
N ASN A 20 15.31 0.45 5.63
CA ASN A 20 15.27 1.16 4.36
C ASN A 20 16.18 0.51 3.29
N PRO A 21 17.47 0.21 3.55
CA PRO A 21 18.29 -0.52 2.59
C PRO A 21 17.78 -1.94 2.33
N GLY A 22 17.30 -2.63 3.37
CA GLY A 22 16.76 -3.99 3.27
C GLY A 22 15.51 -4.08 2.39
N GLN A 23 14.79 -2.97 2.19
CA GLN A 23 13.62 -2.85 1.33
C GLN A 23 13.92 -2.03 0.06
N GLY A 24 15.19 -1.82 -0.29
CA GLY A 24 15.57 -1.08 -1.50
C GLY A 24 15.09 0.38 -1.53
N MET A 25 14.88 1.01 -0.36
CA MET A 25 14.33 2.36 -0.19
C MET A 25 12.91 2.53 -0.77
N GLY A 26 12.18 1.43 -0.99
CA GLY A 26 10.87 1.44 -1.64
C GLY A 26 9.67 1.55 -0.70
N THR A 27 9.86 1.32 0.59
CA THR A 27 8.81 1.35 1.61
C THR A 27 9.01 2.53 2.56
N LEU A 28 7.92 3.21 2.90
CA LEU A 28 7.91 4.16 4.01
C LEU A 28 7.65 3.42 5.31
N ASP A 29 8.35 3.82 6.37
CA ASP A 29 8.21 3.29 7.73
C ASP A 29 8.47 1.78 7.85
N GLY A 30 9.53 1.26 7.23
CA GLY A 30 9.84 -0.17 7.27
C GLY A 30 10.18 -0.71 8.66
N ALA A 31 10.63 0.15 9.58
CA ALA A 31 11.12 -0.23 10.90
C ALA A 31 10.10 -0.97 11.77
N TRP A 32 8.81 -0.65 11.68
CA TRP A 32 7.79 -1.29 12.54
C TRP A 32 7.67 -2.79 12.25
N THR A 33 8.10 -3.24 11.07
CA THR A 33 8.05 -4.64 10.66
C THR A 33 9.17 -5.48 11.32
N LEU A 34 10.28 -4.86 11.74
CA LEU A 34 11.45 -5.59 12.27
C LEU A 34 11.14 -6.40 13.55
N PRO A 35 10.45 -5.86 14.58
CA PRO A 35 10.05 -6.65 15.75
C PRO A 35 9.10 -7.80 15.40
N LEU A 36 8.20 -7.58 14.43
CA LEU A 36 7.26 -8.60 13.97
C LEU A 36 7.97 -9.76 13.30
N VAL A 37 8.88 -9.47 12.36
CA VAL A 37 9.69 -10.50 11.69
C VAL A 37 10.55 -11.26 12.70
N ALA A 38 11.20 -10.57 13.64
CA ALA A 38 11.98 -11.22 14.68
C ALA A 38 11.13 -12.14 15.59
N PHE A 39 9.90 -11.73 15.88
CA PHE A 39 8.95 -12.52 16.65
C PHE A 39 8.49 -13.77 15.90
N LEU A 40 8.08 -13.65 14.64
CA LEU A 40 7.59 -14.75 13.81
C LEU A 40 8.68 -15.80 13.55
N ARG A 41 9.92 -15.36 13.29
CA ARG A 41 11.07 -16.27 13.13
C ARG A 41 11.31 -17.16 14.34
N ARG A 42 11.00 -16.68 15.56
CA ARG A 42 11.12 -17.45 16.81
C ARG A 42 9.93 -18.38 17.06
N ARG A 43 8.87 -18.30 16.26
CA ARG A 43 7.60 -19.01 16.44
C ARG A 43 7.21 -19.87 15.23
N GLY A 44 8.20 -20.39 14.52
CA GLY A 44 7.99 -21.33 13.42
C GLY A 44 8.11 -20.69 12.03
N GLY A 45 8.29 -19.37 11.94
CA GLY A 45 8.59 -18.71 10.67
C GLY A 45 7.46 -18.82 9.65
N LEU A 46 6.21 -18.91 10.08
CA LEU A 46 5.02 -18.91 9.22
C LEU A 46 4.21 -17.63 9.45
N SER A 47 3.69 -17.02 8.38
CA SER A 47 2.81 -15.87 8.44
C SER A 47 1.72 -15.93 7.37
N TYR A 48 0.54 -15.41 7.70
CA TYR A 48 -0.50 -15.08 6.73
C TYR A 48 -0.58 -13.56 6.65
N ASP A 49 -0.37 -13.04 5.44
CA ASP A 49 -0.38 -11.60 5.16
C ASP A 49 -1.56 -11.28 4.24
N GLY A 50 -2.30 -10.23 4.59
CA GLY A 50 -3.45 -9.74 3.82
C GLY A 50 -3.08 -8.95 2.55
N LEU A 51 -1.81 -8.95 2.15
CA LEU A 51 -1.28 -8.24 0.99
C LEU A 51 -2.15 -8.46 -0.25
N GLY A 52 -2.47 -7.36 -0.95
CA GLY A 52 -3.33 -7.38 -2.13
C GLY A 52 -4.81 -7.15 -1.80
N GLY A 53 -5.34 -7.78 -0.75
CA GLY A 53 -6.76 -7.65 -0.37
C GLY A 53 -7.13 -6.21 -0.03
N GLY A 54 -6.21 -5.52 0.65
CA GLY A 54 -6.33 -4.11 0.96
C GLY A 54 -6.53 -3.24 -0.28
N GLU A 55 -5.91 -3.50 -1.44
CA GLU A 55 -6.08 -2.66 -2.64
C GLU A 55 -7.17 -3.17 -3.60
N LEU A 56 -7.39 -4.48 -3.64
CA LEU A 56 -8.30 -5.12 -4.60
C LEU A 56 -9.75 -5.26 -4.08
N ALA A 57 -9.94 -5.32 -2.75
CA ALA A 57 -11.26 -5.57 -2.17
C ALA A 57 -11.79 -4.40 -1.32
N GLN A 58 -10.91 -3.71 -0.57
CA GLN A 58 -11.31 -2.62 0.34
C GLN A 58 -10.82 -1.23 -0.10
N ASN A 59 -9.65 -1.20 -0.74
CA ASN A 59 -8.89 -0.06 -1.25
C ASN A 59 -8.79 1.15 -0.27
N PRO A 60 -7.71 1.29 0.52
CA PRO A 60 -7.54 2.42 1.45
C PRO A 60 -7.37 3.77 0.72
N SER A 61 -7.15 3.75 -0.59
CA SER A 61 -7.01 4.92 -1.45
C SER A 61 -8.34 5.38 -2.06
N ILE A 62 -9.48 4.76 -1.77
CA ILE A 62 -10.78 5.15 -2.34
C ILE A 62 -11.13 6.62 -2.12
N ALA A 63 -10.88 7.17 -0.93
CA ALA A 63 -11.13 8.60 -0.69
C ALA A 63 -10.30 9.49 -1.64
N LEU A 64 -9.00 9.19 -1.74
CA LEU A 64 -8.09 9.88 -2.66
C LEU A 64 -8.52 9.70 -4.12
N ILE A 65 -8.95 8.51 -4.52
CA ILE A 65 -9.42 8.21 -5.87
C ILE A 65 -10.69 9.00 -6.21
N ARG A 66 -11.64 9.12 -5.28
CA ARG A 66 -12.87 9.91 -5.49
C ARG A 66 -12.58 11.38 -5.67
N GLU A 67 -11.62 11.92 -4.93
CA GLU A 67 -11.17 13.31 -5.07
C GLU A 67 -10.35 13.55 -6.34
N ASN A 68 -9.83 12.48 -6.95
CA ASN A 68 -8.95 12.51 -8.11
C ASN A 68 -9.42 11.54 -9.19
N PRO A 69 -10.59 11.77 -9.81
CA PRO A 69 -11.13 10.86 -10.80
C PRO A 69 -10.15 10.70 -11.99
N TYR A 70 -10.14 9.48 -12.53
CA TYR A 70 -9.32 9.15 -13.68
C TYR A 70 -9.91 9.75 -14.96
N ASP A 71 -9.12 10.56 -15.66
CA ASP A 71 -9.46 11.08 -16.97
C ASP A 71 -8.29 10.78 -17.93
N PRO A 72 -8.46 9.90 -18.94
CA PRO A 72 -7.40 9.57 -19.88
C PRO A 72 -6.96 10.78 -20.74
N ALA A 73 -7.79 11.81 -20.88
CA ALA A 73 -7.43 13.03 -21.60
C ALA A 73 -6.60 14.02 -20.76
N ALA A 74 -6.58 13.84 -19.43
CA ALA A 74 -5.97 14.80 -18.49
C ALA A 74 -5.01 14.12 -17.49
N LEU A 75 -4.20 13.17 -17.99
CA LEU A 75 -3.24 12.41 -17.15
C LEU A 75 -2.16 13.29 -16.49
N PRO A 76 -1.56 14.30 -17.16
CA PRO A 76 -0.61 15.20 -16.51
C PRO A 76 -1.23 15.96 -15.33
N GLU A 77 -2.48 16.42 -15.46
CA GLU A 77 -3.22 17.13 -14.43
C GLU A 77 -3.57 16.19 -13.27
N LEU A 78 -4.00 14.96 -13.57
CA LEU A 78 -4.22 13.93 -12.56
C LEU A 78 -2.93 13.63 -11.78
N ALA A 79 -1.80 13.49 -12.48
CA ALA A 79 -0.51 13.28 -11.84
C ALA A 79 -0.15 14.42 -10.88
N GLU A 80 -0.36 15.68 -11.28
CA GLU A 80 -0.15 16.84 -10.39
C GLU A 80 -1.03 16.80 -9.15
N ARG A 81 -2.33 16.48 -9.29
CA ARG A 81 -3.23 16.39 -8.12
C ARG A 81 -2.81 15.28 -7.16
N LEU A 82 -2.42 14.10 -7.68
CA LEU A 82 -1.92 13.00 -6.86
C LEU A 82 -0.61 13.34 -6.15
N LEU A 83 0.32 14.04 -6.81
CA LEU A 83 1.56 14.52 -6.19
C LEU A 83 1.30 15.56 -5.10
N THR A 84 0.30 16.42 -5.28
CA THR A 84 -0.12 17.42 -4.28
C THR A 84 -0.82 16.79 -3.09
N ALA A 85 -1.67 15.78 -3.32
CA ALA A 85 -2.35 15.03 -2.26
C ALA A 85 -1.40 14.10 -1.48
N GLY A 86 -0.24 13.78 -2.06
CA GLY A 86 0.82 13.03 -1.40
C GLY A 86 1.42 13.78 -0.21
N ARG A 87 1.91 13.02 0.78
CA ARG A 87 2.56 13.59 1.99
C ARG A 87 4.03 13.98 1.78
N THR A 88 4.51 14.01 0.54
CA THR A 88 5.85 14.52 0.22
C THR A 88 5.79 16.04 0.28
N GLY A 89 6.01 16.59 1.48
CA GLY A 89 6.00 18.03 1.68
C GLY A 89 7.00 18.76 0.78
N ALA A 90 6.73 20.02 0.48
CA ALA A 90 7.56 20.91 -0.35
C ALA A 90 8.98 21.17 0.20
N HIS A 91 9.39 20.49 1.27
CA HIS A 91 10.52 20.89 2.11
C HIS A 91 11.81 20.11 1.84
N VAL A 92 11.75 18.96 1.15
CA VAL A 92 12.96 18.18 0.86
C VAL A 92 13.70 18.64 -0.39
N GLU A 93 13.04 19.29 -1.36
CA GLU A 93 13.69 19.74 -2.59
C GLU A 93 14.83 20.74 -2.32
N HIS A 94 14.67 21.59 -1.31
CA HIS A 94 15.69 22.56 -0.87
C HIS A 94 16.89 21.92 -0.17
N LEU A 95 16.79 20.66 0.24
CA LEU A 95 17.89 19.90 0.86
C LEU A 95 18.74 19.17 -0.18
N LEU A 96 18.35 19.21 -1.46
CA LEU A 96 19.03 18.50 -2.53
C LEU A 96 20.08 19.37 -3.22
N GLY A 97 21.27 18.82 -3.46
CA GLY A 97 22.26 19.47 -4.33
C GLY A 97 21.75 19.62 -5.78
N PRO A 98 22.32 20.53 -6.59
CA PRO A 98 21.78 20.90 -7.91
C PRO A 98 21.53 19.72 -8.86
N ARG A 99 22.44 18.73 -8.84
CA ARG A 99 22.30 17.51 -9.65
C ARG A 99 21.07 16.71 -9.22
N THR A 100 20.88 16.50 -7.92
CA THR A 100 19.79 15.69 -7.37
C THR A 100 18.46 16.42 -7.51
N ALA A 101 18.43 17.74 -7.27
CA ALA A 101 17.25 18.57 -7.49
C ALA A 101 16.73 18.46 -8.94
N ARG A 102 17.63 18.45 -9.93
CA ARG A 102 17.24 18.24 -11.33
C ARG A 102 16.72 16.83 -11.61
N LEU A 103 17.27 15.80 -10.97
CA LEU A 103 16.88 14.41 -11.17
C LEU A 103 15.55 14.07 -10.48
N TRP A 104 15.29 14.68 -9.33
CA TRP A 104 14.12 14.46 -8.48
C TRP A 104 13.14 15.62 -8.53
N SER A 105 13.13 16.37 -9.64
CA SER A 105 12.24 17.51 -9.79
C SER A 105 10.78 17.07 -9.88
N ARG A 106 9.89 17.92 -9.37
CA ARG A 106 8.45 17.73 -9.49
C ARG A 106 7.99 17.48 -10.93
N ALA A 107 8.54 18.21 -11.91
CA ALA A 107 8.21 18.01 -13.33
C ALA A 107 8.53 16.59 -13.81
N ARG A 108 9.70 16.04 -13.42
CA ARG A 108 10.04 14.64 -13.75
C ARG A 108 9.13 13.65 -13.03
N ALA A 109 8.76 13.93 -11.78
CA ALA A 109 7.82 13.11 -11.03
C ALA A 109 6.45 13.07 -11.73
N ARG A 110 5.94 14.24 -12.15
CA ARG A 110 4.69 14.36 -12.93
C ARG A 110 4.77 13.54 -14.22
N ASP A 111 5.79 13.77 -15.04
CA ASP A 111 5.91 13.10 -16.34
C ASP A 111 6.00 11.58 -16.19
N ARG A 112 6.76 11.11 -15.19
CA ARG A 112 6.87 9.68 -14.87
C ARG A 112 5.54 9.12 -14.36
N LEU A 113 4.83 9.84 -13.52
CA LEU A 113 3.54 9.42 -12.98
C LEU A 113 2.46 9.38 -14.07
N ALA A 114 2.38 10.40 -14.93
CA ALA A 114 1.45 10.42 -16.06
C ALA A 114 1.69 9.25 -17.02
N ALA A 115 2.96 8.96 -17.34
CA ALA A 115 3.33 7.82 -18.17
C ALA A 115 2.96 6.47 -17.52
N GLU A 116 3.08 6.34 -16.21
CA GLU A 116 2.64 5.13 -15.50
C GLU A 116 1.12 5.02 -15.46
N LEU A 117 0.38 6.11 -15.18
CA LEU A 117 -1.09 6.13 -15.19
C LEU A 117 -1.67 5.71 -16.54
N ALA A 118 -1.02 6.08 -17.65
CA ALA A 118 -1.43 5.68 -18.99
C ALA A 118 -1.40 4.15 -19.19
N ARG A 119 -0.49 3.43 -18.53
CA ARG A 119 -0.35 1.96 -18.65
C ARG A 119 -1.54 1.21 -18.05
N HIS A 120 -2.27 1.84 -17.13
CA HIS A 120 -3.41 1.25 -16.45
C HIS A 120 -4.76 1.57 -17.11
N ALA A 121 -4.77 2.36 -18.19
CA ALA A 121 -5.98 2.73 -18.91
C ALA A 121 -6.86 1.51 -19.33
N PRO A 122 -6.31 0.35 -19.73
CA PRO A 122 -7.13 -0.79 -20.13
C PRO A 122 -7.85 -1.52 -18.98
N ALA A 123 -7.54 -1.22 -17.71
CA ALA A 123 -8.13 -1.94 -16.58
C ALA A 123 -9.58 -1.51 -16.33
N ALA A 124 -10.40 -2.42 -15.79
CA ALA A 124 -11.79 -2.12 -15.38
C ALA A 124 -11.87 -1.02 -14.30
N PHE A 125 -10.77 -0.84 -13.56
CA PHE A 125 -10.56 0.25 -12.62
C PHE A 125 -9.12 0.76 -12.70
N PRO A 126 -8.82 1.76 -13.55
CA PRO A 126 -7.44 2.21 -13.82
C PRO A 126 -6.66 2.63 -12.58
N LEU A 127 -7.27 3.42 -11.68
CA LEU A 127 -6.60 3.85 -10.46
C LEU A 127 -6.43 2.70 -9.45
N GLY A 128 -7.39 1.78 -9.35
CA GLY A 128 -7.23 0.57 -8.54
C GLY A 128 -6.05 -0.29 -9.02
N SER A 129 -5.95 -0.50 -10.34
CA SER A 129 -4.80 -1.19 -10.97
C SER A 129 -3.49 -0.45 -10.70
N PHE A 130 -3.47 0.87 -10.86
CA PHE A 130 -2.30 1.70 -10.58
C PHE A 130 -1.81 1.53 -9.13
N PHE A 131 -2.69 1.67 -8.13
CA PHE A 131 -2.31 1.54 -6.72
C PHE A 131 -1.89 0.10 -6.38
N PHE A 132 -2.56 -0.92 -6.92
CA PHE A 132 -2.12 -2.30 -6.72
C PHE A 132 -0.69 -2.54 -7.24
N HIS A 133 -0.40 -2.16 -8.49
CA HIS A 133 0.91 -2.42 -9.09
C HIS A 133 2.02 -1.51 -8.57
N ASN A 134 1.71 -0.30 -8.10
CA ASN A 134 2.71 0.66 -7.64
C ASN A 134 2.82 0.72 -6.11
N ARG A 135 1.72 0.82 -5.38
CA ARG A 135 1.73 0.86 -3.91
C ARG A 135 1.87 -0.53 -3.30
N THR A 136 1.00 -1.48 -3.65
CA THR A 136 1.06 -2.83 -3.05
C THR A 136 2.34 -3.56 -3.45
N ARG A 137 2.58 -3.72 -4.75
CA ARG A 137 3.73 -4.51 -5.22
C ARG A 137 5.10 -3.84 -4.98
N ARG A 138 5.21 -2.52 -5.18
CA ARG A 138 6.54 -1.84 -5.14
C ARG A 138 6.85 -1.11 -3.83
N SER A 139 5.88 -1.00 -2.90
CA SER A 139 6.11 -0.37 -1.60
C SER A 139 5.73 -1.30 -0.45
N ILE A 140 4.52 -1.85 -0.42
CA ILE A 140 4.05 -2.61 0.75
C ILE A 140 4.65 -4.00 0.81
N ALA A 141 4.69 -4.71 -0.32
CA ALA A 141 5.19 -6.08 -0.41
C ALA A 141 6.65 -6.23 0.04
N LEU A 142 7.45 -5.18 -0.11
CA LEU A 142 8.87 -5.20 0.27
C LEU A 142 9.06 -5.38 1.78
N ALA A 143 8.11 -4.93 2.61
CA ALA A 143 8.23 -5.10 4.05
C ALA A 143 8.23 -6.58 4.48
N PRO A 144 7.18 -7.37 4.19
CA PRO A 144 7.18 -8.78 4.56
C PRO A 144 8.22 -9.57 3.76
N PHE A 145 8.33 -9.39 2.44
CA PHE A 145 9.21 -10.25 1.62
C PHE A 145 10.69 -9.91 1.72
N ALA A 146 11.07 -8.62 1.69
CA ALA A 146 12.49 -8.26 1.71
C ALA A 146 13.09 -8.36 3.11
N LEU A 147 12.34 -8.00 4.17
CA LEU A 147 12.83 -8.14 5.54
C LEU A 147 12.64 -9.56 6.11
N GLY A 148 11.61 -10.27 5.65
CA GLY A 148 11.33 -11.65 6.05
C GLY A 148 12.40 -12.63 5.58
N GLY A 149 12.88 -12.46 4.34
CA GLY A 149 13.89 -13.32 3.70
C GLY A 149 13.53 -14.81 3.79
N ASP A 150 14.54 -15.68 3.66
CA ASP A 150 14.33 -17.14 3.57
C ASP A 150 13.90 -17.81 4.88
N ARG A 151 13.78 -17.04 5.97
CA ARG A 151 13.44 -17.55 7.31
C ARG A 151 11.99 -17.31 7.69
N LEU A 152 11.18 -16.77 6.78
CA LEU A 152 9.77 -16.52 6.98
C LEU A 152 8.98 -16.96 5.74
N LEU A 153 8.22 -18.03 5.86
CA LEU A 153 7.23 -18.46 4.88
C LEU A 153 5.98 -17.57 5.03
N ILE A 154 5.67 -16.81 3.98
CA ILE A 154 4.57 -15.84 3.98
C ILE A 154 3.52 -16.32 2.97
N HIS A 155 2.33 -16.66 3.47
CA HIS A 155 1.16 -16.91 2.65
C HIS A 155 0.41 -15.60 2.40
N THR A 156 0.04 -15.36 1.15
CA THR A 156 -0.72 -14.18 0.72
C THR A 156 -2.01 -14.61 0.01
N PRO A 157 -3.05 -15.03 0.76
CA PRO A 157 -4.26 -15.61 0.15
C PRO A 157 -4.95 -14.68 -0.86
N TYR A 158 -4.86 -13.37 -0.64
CA TYR A 158 -5.42 -12.36 -1.55
C TYR A 158 -4.65 -12.18 -2.86
N LEU A 159 -3.49 -12.83 -3.00
CA LEU A 159 -2.72 -12.89 -4.25
C LEU A 159 -2.93 -14.21 -5.00
N ASP A 160 -3.91 -15.03 -4.60
CA ASP A 160 -4.38 -16.13 -5.43
C ASP A 160 -4.78 -15.62 -6.83
N HIS A 161 -4.36 -16.33 -7.88
CA HIS A 161 -4.55 -15.87 -9.25
C HIS A 161 -6.02 -15.69 -9.61
N ALA A 162 -6.88 -16.65 -9.26
CA ALA A 162 -8.29 -16.57 -9.59
C ALA A 162 -8.97 -15.42 -8.84
N LEU A 163 -8.57 -15.19 -7.58
CA LEU A 163 -9.08 -14.07 -6.80
C LEU A 163 -8.60 -12.71 -7.35
N VAL A 164 -7.32 -12.58 -7.72
CA VAL A 164 -6.78 -11.35 -8.32
C VAL A 164 -7.45 -11.06 -9.65
N ASP A 165 -7.59 -12.06 -10.52
CA ASP A 165 -8.23 -11.91 -11.84
C ASP A 165 -9.70 -11.49 -11.68
N HIS A 166 -10.42 -12.11 -10.74
CA HIS A 166 -11.79 -11.74 -10.43
C HIS A 166 -11.89 -10.30 -9.94
N LEU A 167 -11.18 -9.93 -8.88
CA LEU A 167 -11.27 -8.59 -8.27
C LEU A 167 -10.78 -7.48 -9.22
N SER A 168 -9.77 -7.77 -10.05
CA SER A 168 -9.26 -6.81 -11.05
C SER A 168 -10.24 -6.58 -12.21
N SER A 169 -11.17 -7.52 -12.45
CA SER A 169 -12.22 -7.41 -13.46
C SER A 169 -13.44 -6.63 -12.97
N VAL A 170 -13.61 -6.44 -11.66
CA VAL A 170 -14.77 -5.75 -11.08
C VAL A 170 -14.77 -4.27 -11.49
N PRO A 171 -15.83 -3.78 -12.17
CA PRO A 171 -15.91 -2.38 -12.58
C PRO A 171 -15.83 -1.42 -11.39
N HIS A 172 -15.18 -0.28 -11.59
CA HIS A 172 -14.95 0.71 -10.53
C HIS A 172 -16.19 1.14 -9.70
N PRO A 173 -17.43 1.23 -10.25
CA PRO A 173 -18.58 1.66 -9.46
C PRO A 173 -18.89 0.75 -8.26
N PHE A 174 -18.53 -0.54 -8.35
CA PHE A 174 -18.72 -1.50 -7.26
C PHE A 174 -17.64 -1.39 -6.18
N GLN A 175 -16.53 -0.70 -6.45
CA GLN A 175 -15.40 -0.55 -5.53
C GLN A 175 -15.35 0.84 -4.89
N LEU A 176 -15.92 1.87 -5.54
CA LEU A 176 -15.83 3.27 -5.10
C LEU A 176 -16.56 3.58 -3.79
N ASP A 177 -17.53 2.76 -3.39
CA ASP A 177 -18.22 2.91 -2.10
C ASP A 177 -17.41 2.36 -0.92
N GLY A 178 -16.36 1.57 -1.19
CA GLY A 178 -15.50 0.94 -0.18
C GLY A 178 -16.20 -0.16 0.63
N THR A 179 -17.36 -0.65 0.19
CA THR A 179 -18.17 -1.63 0.93
C THR A 179 -18.09 -3.04 0.38
N LEU A 180 -17.48 -3.23 -0.80
CA LEU A 180 -17.41 -4.52 -1.49
C LEU A 180 -16.92 -5.65 -0.57
N HIS A 181 -15.77 -5.46 0.08
CA HIS A 181 -15.18 -6.43 0.99
C HIS A 181 -16.15 -6.85 2.11
N ASP A 182 -16.66 -5.89 2.87
CA ASP A 182 -17.49 -6.16 4.05
C ASP A 182 -18.82 -6.81 3.64
N ARG A 183 -19.44 -6.33 2.55
CA ARG A 183 -20.70 -6.89 2.04
C ARG A 183 -20.51 -8.31 1.51
N ALA A 184 -19.41 -8.58 0.81
CA ALA A 184 -19.12 -9.92 0.31
C ALA A 184 -18.94 -10.91 1.46
N LEU A 185 -18.19 -10.52 2.51
CA LEU A 185 -17.96 -11.38 3.68
C LEU A 185 -19.23 -11.58 4.52
N LEU A 186 -20.02 -10.53 4.75
CA LEU A 186 -21.29 -10.66 5.49
C LEU A 186 -22.32 -11.50 4.73
N CYS A 187 -22.28 -11.48 3.39
CA CYS A 187 -23.14 -12.31 2.55
C CYS A 187 -22.69 -13.78 2.55
N ALA A 188 -21.38 -14.03 2.48
CA ALA A 188 -20.84 -15.39 2.39
C ALA A 188 -20.77 -16.11 3.74
N PHE A 189 -20.57 -15.35 4.83
CA PHE A 189 -20.39 -15.88 6.20
C PHE A 189 -21.29 -15.14 7.21
N PRO A 190 -22.62 -15.18 7.05
CA PRO A 190 -23.55 -14.48 7.92
C PRO A 190 -23.44 -14.89 9.40
N GLU A 191 -23.03 -16.13 9.68
CA GLU A 191 -22.75 -16.65 11.02
C GLU A 191 -21.60 -15.90 11.74
N HIS A 192 -20.79 -15.15 10.99
CA HIS A 192 -19.67 -14.37 11.49
C HIS A 192 -19.96 -12.86 11.51
N ALA A 193 -21.20 -12.43 11.25
CA ALA A 193 -21.57 -11.01 11.21
C ALA A 193 -21.34 -10.25 12.54
N ALA A 194 -21.24 -10.97 13.67
CA ALA A 194 -20.90 -10.40 14.97
C ALA A 194 -19.40 -10.05 15.12
N LEU A 195 -18.54 -10.55 14.23
CA LEU A 195 -17.12 -10.19 14.20
C LEU A 195 -16.96 -8.84 13.50
N GLY A 196 -16.60 -7.81 14.26
CA GLY A 196 -16.30 -6.51 13.68
C GLY A 196 -15.09 -6.57 12.74
N PHE A 197 -15.19 -5.90 11.60
CA PHE A 197 -14.02 -5.62 10.76
C PHE A 197 -13.09 -4.62 11.44
N ALA A 198 -11.82 -4.60 11.03
CA ALA A 198 -10.86 -3.65 11.55
C ALA A 198 -11.34 -2.22 11.25
N SER A 199 -11.68 -1.47 12.30
CA SER A 199 -11.89 -0.03 12.19
C SER A 199 -10.55 0.65 11.94
N ALA A 200 -10.55 1.76 11.21
CA ALA A 200 -9.35 2.59 11.09
C ALA A 200 -8.88 2.95 12.51
N VAL A 201 -7.75 2.38 12.93
CA VAL A 201 -7.11 2.79 14.18
C VAL A 201 -6.85 4.28 14.04
N PRO A 202 -7.27 5.14 15.00
CA PRO A 202 -6.93 6.54 14.95
C PRO A 202 -5.42 6.65 14.77
N GLN A 203 -4.98 7.32 13.70
CA GLN A 203 -3.58 7.68 13.55
C GLN A 203 -3.26 8.71 14.64
N ARG A 204 -3.06 8.26 15.88
CA ARG A 204 -2.25 8.98 16.85
C ARG A 204 -0.82 8.85 16.35
N HIS A 205 -0.48 9.63 15.32
CA HIS A 205 0.89 10.06 15.15
C HIS A 205 1.26 10.71 16.48
N GLY A 206 2.12 10.03 17.24
CA GLY A 206 2.65 10.57 18.48
C GLY A 206 3.48 11.84 18.18
N PRO A 207 3.75 12.65 19.21
CA PRO A 207 4.47 13.92 19.08
C PRO A 207 5.82 13.78 18.39
#